data_AF-A0A3C1F9Z6-F1
#
_entry.id   AF-A0A3C1F9Z6-F1
#
_cell.length_a   1.000
_cell.length_b   1.000
_cell.length_c   1.000
_cell.angle_alpha   90.00
_cell.angle_beta   90.00
_cell.angle_gamma   90.00
#
_symmetry.space_group_name_H-M   'P 1'
#
loop_
_entity.id
_entity.type
_entity.pdbx_description
1 polymer ?
#
loop_
_entity_poly.entity_id
_entity_poly.type
_entity_poly.pdbx_seq_one_letter_code
_entity_poly.pdbx_strand_id
1 'polypeptide(L)'
;MKKLLMMCAAAFLLSACAGMNKNTVNYQMSKYDSAKYYVVAGEGMSKNEASQNALTNMQREMVQNAPAAADQGVVPDLLANAEVEKVWRDADVSAKHYYALAVLPRERARKVLTPLLDQTDAKLAGLSAQFASPAQPLADLK
;
A
#
# COMPACT_ATOMS: atom_id res chain seq x y z
N MET A 1 24.18 -25.38 31.40
CA MET A 1 22.72 -25.16 31.49
C MET A 1 22.34 -23.90 30.69
N LYS A 2 22.21 -24.12 29.39
CA LYS A 2 21.59 -23.21 28.40
C LYS A 2 20.08 -23.52 28.38
N LYS A 3 19.23 -22.55 27.96
CA LYS A 3 17.81 -22.70 27.52
C LYS A 3 16.67 -22.32 28.49
N LEU A 4 16.73 -21.20 29.22
CA LEU A 4 15.50 -20.72 29.91
C LEU A 4 15.13 -19.24 29.73
N LEU A 5 15.92 -18.43 29.01
CA LEU A 5 15.64 -16.99 28.89
C LEU A 5 15.17 -16.53 27.50
N MET A 6 14.89 -17.46 26.57
CA MET A 6 14.63 -17.13 25.17
C MET A 6 13.24 -17.53 24.66
N MET A 7 12.24 -17.68 25.56
CA MET A 7 10.87 -18.06 25.20
C MET A 7 9.77 -17.05 25.60
N CYS A 8 10.11 -15.87 26.13
CA CYS A 8 9.09 -14.86 26.49
C CYS A 8 8.91 -13.73 25.48
N ALA A 9 9.71 -13.67 24.40
CA ALA A 9 9.60 -12.61 23.39
C ALA A 9 8.85 -13.04 22.11
N ALA A 10 8.65 -14.35 21.88
CA ALA A 10 7.96 -14.84 20.68
C ALA A 10 6.44 -15.00 20.84
N ALA A 11 5.91 -14.90 22.07
CA ALA A 11 4.48 -15.02 22.34
C ALA A 11 3.69 -13.70 22.19
N PHE A 12 4.38 -12.55 22.11
CA PHE A 12 3.74 -11.24 21.96
C PHE A 12 3.60 -10.74 20.51
N LEU A 13 4.16 -11.47 19.53
CA LEU A 13 4.00 -11.15 18.10
C LEU A 13 2.96 -12.04 17.39
N LEU A 14 2.55 -13.15 18.00
CA LEU A 14 1.52 -14.05 17.43
C LEU A 14 0.12 -13.79 17.99
N SER A 15 -0.02 -13.00 19.06
CA SER A 15 -1.33 -12.63 19.62
C SER A 15 -1.99 -11.44 18.92
N ALA A 16 -1.31 -10.75 18.00
CA ALA A 16 -1.91 -9.71 17.14
C ALA A 16 -2.60 -10.28 15.88
N CYS A 17 -2.73 -11.61 15.78
CA CYS A 17 -3.46 -12.27 14.68
C CYS A 17 -4.57 -13.18 15.21
N ALA A 18 -4.99 -12.99 16.46
CA ALA A 18 -6.10 -13.72 17.05
C ALA A 18 -7.43 -13.15 16.54
N GLY A 19 -7.84 -13.66 15.37
CA GLY A 19 -9.26 -13.73 15.02
C GLY A 19 -9.80 -12.57 14.20
N MET A 20 -9.12 -12.17 13.12
CA MET A 20 -9.87 -11.62 12.00
C MET A 20 -10.93 -12.66 11.61
N ASN A 21 -12.22 -12.32 11.61
CA ASN A 21 -13.23 -13.15 10.97
C ASN A 21 -12.99 -13.12 9.45
N LYS A 22 -11.99 -13.89 9.02
CA LYS A 22 -11.44 -13.87 7.65
C LYS A 22 -12.54 -14.16 6.64
N ASN A 23 -13.54 -14.96 6.99
CA ASN A 23 -14.68 -15.24 6.11
C ASN A 23 -15.49 -13.97 5.84
N THR A 24 -15.83 -13.21 6.88
CA THR A 24 -16.56 -11.94 6.74
C THR A 24 -15.72 -10.89 6.03
N VAL A 25 -14.45 -10.71 6.42
CA VAL A 25 -13.56 -9.73 5.78
C VAL A 25 -13.34 -10.07 4.31
N ASN A 26 -13.01 -11.32 3.98
CA ASN A 26 -12.86 -11.77 2.60
C ASN A 26 -14.15 -11.60 1.80
N TYR A 27 -15.31 -11.88 2.39
CA TYR A 27 -16.60 -11.65 1.74
C TYR A 27 -16.88 -10.16 1.48
N GLN A 28 -16.51 -9.26 2.39
CA GLN A 28 -16.65 -7.83 2.12
C GLN A 28 -15.65 -7.38 1.05
N MET A 29 -14.41 -7.87 1.08
CA MET A 29 -13.39 -7.56 0.09
C MET A 29 -13.74 -8.12 -1.30
N SER A 30 -14.38 -9.27 -1.39
CA SER A 30 -14.76 -9.89 -2.68
C SER A 30 -15.81 -9.10 -3.46
N LYS A 31 -16.44 -8.09 -2.84
CA LYS A 31 -17.36 -7.17 -3.51
C LYS A 31 -16.63 -6.12 -4.33
N TYR A 32 -15.32 -5.97 -4.11
CA TYR A 32 -14.47 -5.07 -4.86
C TYR A 32 -13.72 -5.85 -5.93
N ASP A 33 -13.88 -5.38 -7.17
CA ASP A 33 -13.13 -5.89 -8.31
C ASP A 33 -11.67 -5.44 -8.21
N SER A 34 -10.74 -6.38 -8.14
CA SER A 34 -9.30 -6.11 -8.04
C SER A 34 -8.73 -5.39 -9.26
N ALA A 35 -9.44 -5.42 -10.40
CA ALA A 35 -9.08 -4.62 -11.57
C ALA A 35 -9.36 -3.12 -11.36
N LYS A 36 -10.32 -2.78 -10.49
CA LYS A 36 -10.82 -1.43 -10.26
C LYS A 36 -10.39 -0.85 -8.91
N TYR A 37 -10.10 -1.67 -7.93
CA TYR A 37 -9.80 -1.23 -6.57
C TYR A 37 -8.61 -1.99 -5.99
N TYR A 38 -7.79 -1.26 -5.23
CA TYR A 38 -6.90 -1.85 -4.25
C TYR A 38 -7.56 -1.72 -2.88
N VAL A 39 -7.72 -2.82 -2.15
CA VAL A 39 -8.51 -2.88 -0.92
C VAL A 39 -7.71 -3.57 0.17
N VAL A 40 -7.67 -2.96 1.34
CA VAL A 40 -6.96 -3.49 2.52
C VAL A 40 -7.84 -3.37 3.76
N ALA A 41 -7.85 -4.41 4.57
CA ALA A 41 -8.62 -4.45 5.80
C ALA A 41 -7.80 -4.01 7.01
N GLY A 42 -8.48 -3.41 7.99
CA GLY A 42 -7.96 -3.11 9.33
C GLY A 42 -8.93 -3.52 10.41
N GLU A 43 -8.42 -3.75 11.62
CA GLU A 43 -9.20 -4.13 12.79
C GLU A 43 -8.83 -3.26 13.99
N GLY A 44 -9.76 -3.07 14.94
CA GLY A 44 -9.53 -2.28 16.15
C GLY A 44 -10.65 -2.41 17.17
N MET A 45 -10.47 -1.84 18.36
CA MET A 45 -11.47 -1.86 19.45
C MET A 45 -12.51 -0.74 19.31
N SER A 46 -12.30 0.19 18.38
CA SER A 46 -13.23 1.26 18.03
C SER A 46 -13.32 1.44 16.52
N LYS A 47 -14.39 2.12 16.05
CA LYS A 47 -14.54 2.48 14.63
C LYS A 47 -13.33 3.28 14.12
N ASN A 48 -12.86 4.25 14.89
CA ASN A 48 -11.77 5.12 14.50
C ASN A 48 -10.44 4.36 14.41
N GLU A 49 -10.19 3.50 15.40
CA GLU A 49 -8.98 2.66 15.42
C GLU A 49 -8.97 1.69 14.24
N ALA A 50 -10.08 1.01 13.95
CA ALA A 50 -10.18 0.12 12.80
C ALA A 50 -9.92 0.85 11.47
N SER A 51 -10.50 2.04 11.30
CA SER A 51 -10.29 2.90 10.13
C SER A 51 -8.82 3.32 9.96
N GLN A 52 -8.18 3.78 11.05
CA GLN A 52 -6.78 4.18 11.02
C GLN A 52 -5.87 2.98 10.74
N ASN A 53 -6.16 1.83 11.34
CA ASN A 53 -5.42 0.60 11.10
C ASN A 53 -5.58 0.12 9.65
N ALA A 54 -6.75 0.28 9.02
CA ALA A 54 -6.94 -0.09 7.62
C ALA A 54 -6.06 0.76 6.67
N LEU A 55 -6.01 2.08 6.88
CA LEU A 55 -5.14 2.98 6.12
C LEU A 55 -3.65 2.70 6.39
N THR A 56 -3.29 2.43 7.65
CA THR A 56 -1.92 2.07 8.04
C THR A 56 -1.48 0.75 7.40
N ASN A 57 -2.38 -0.23 7.34
CA ASN A 57 -2.15 -1.50 6.66
C ASN A 57 -1.95 -1.28 5.17
N MET A 58 -2.79 -0.46 4.54
CA MET A 58 -2.66 -0.10 3.13
C MET A 58 -1.30 0.54 2.83
N GLN A 59 -0.88 1.53 3.65
CA GLN A 59 0.43 2.16 3.52
C GLN A 59 1.55 1.13 3.60
N ARG A 60 1.51 0.27 4.62
CA ARG A 60 2.52 -0.74 4.86
C ARG A 60 2.60 -1.75 3.71
N GLU A 61 1.48 -2.23 3.20
CA GLU A 61 1.46 -3.15 2.06
C GLU A 61 1.99 -2.49 0.79
N MET A 62 1.66 -1.21 0.53
CA MET A 62 2.22 -0.48 -0.62
C MET A 62 3.74 -0.37 -0.53
N VAL A 63 4.28 -0.04 0.64
CA VAL A 63 5.74 0.07 0.85
C VAL A 63 6.42 -1.30 0.75
N GLN A 64 5.83 -2.35 1.33
CA GLN A 64 6.42 -3.68 1.33
C GLN A 64 6.40 -4.36 -0.05
N ASN A 65 5.32 -4.18 -0.81
CA ASN A 65 5.17 -4.82 -2.12
C ASN A 65 5.78 -4.00 -3.25
N ALA A 66 5.99 -2.69 -3.04
CA ALA A 66 6.62 -1.79 -4.01
C ALA A 66 7.66 -0.89 -3.33
N PRO A 67 8.80 -1.44 -2.87
CA PRO A 67 9.84 -0.66 -2.19
C PRO A 67 10.37 0.49 -3.06
N ALA A 68 10.49 0.27 -4.37
CA ALA A 68 10.87 1.33 -5.31
C ALA A 68 9.86 2.50 -5.37
N ALA A 69 8.58 2.27 -5.09
CA ALA A 69 7.57 3.31 -5.01
C ALA A 69 7.63 4.09 -3.68
N ALA A 70 8.08 3.44 -2.60
CA ALA A 70 8.32 4.11 -1.32
C ALA A 70 9.43 5.17 -1.45
N ASP A 71 10.50 4.85 -2.17
CA ASP A 71 11.64 5.77 -2.40
C ASP A 71 11.30 6.94 -3.33
N GLN A 72 10.26 6.80 -4.16
CA GLN A 72 9.77 7.85 -5.06
C GLN A 72 8.79 8.82 -4.40
N GLY A 73 8.43 8.60 -3.13
CA GLY A 73 7.54 9.50 -2.39
C GLY A 73 6.09 9.51 -2.90
N VAL A 74 5.68 8.53 -3.71
CA VAL A 74 4.32 8.48 -4.29
C VAL A 74 3.29 7.85 -3.35
N VAL A 75 3.73 7.05 -2.38
CA VAL A 75 2.85 6.36 -1.43
C VAL A 75 1.99 7.34 -0.61
N PRO A 76 2.51 8.45 -0.06
CA PRO A 76 1.69 9.48 0.59
C PRO A 76 0.57 10.04 -0.30
N ASP A 77 0.86 10.32 -1.58
CA ASP A 77 -0.13 10.87 -2.52
C ASP A 77 -1.21 9.85 -2.86
N LEU A 78 -0.84 8.57 -2.99
CA LEU A 78 -1.79 7.48 -3.18
C LEU A 78 -2.70 7.32 -1.96
N LEU A 79 -2.14 7.41 -0.74
CA LEU A 79 -2.91 7.33 0.50
C LEU A 79 -3.81 8.54 0.72
N ALA A 80 -3.39 9.74 0.32
CA ALA A 80 -4.24 10.93 0.35
C ALA A 80 -5.48 10.79 -0.55
N ASN A 81 -5.43 9.89 -1.53
CA ASN A 81 -6.53 9.57 -2.44
C ASN A 81 -7.27 8.28 -2.07
N ALA A 82 -6.80 7.54 -1.07
CA ALA A 82 -7.49 6.40 -0.49
C ALA A 82 -8.56 6.85 0.51
N GLU A 83 -9.58 6.03 0.71
CA GLU A 83 -10.66 6.33 1.64
C GLU A 83 -11.07 5.09 2.42
N VAL A 84 -11.63 5.31 3.62
CA VAL A 84 -12.25 4.22 4.39
C VAL A 84 -13.69 4.10 3.94
N GLU A 85 -13.98 3.11 3.12
CA GLU A 85 -15.32 2.96 2.51
C GLU A 85 -16.31 2.31 3.47
N LYS A 86 -15.84 1.40 4.32
CA LYS A 86 -16.71 0.61 5.19
C LYS A 86 -16.10 0.39 6.56
N VAL A 87 -16.93 0.53 7.60
CA VAL A 87 -16.59 0.17 8.98
C VAL A 87 -17.76 -0.61 9.58
N TRP A 88 -17.50 -1.76 10.18
CA TRP A 88 -18.52 -2.59 10.82
C TRP A 88 -18.00 -3.20 12.11
N ARG A 89 -18.92 -3.61 12.97
CA ARG A 89 -18.60 -4.33 14.20
C ARG A 89 -18.71 -5.83 13.93
N ASP A 90 -17.83 -6.63 14.53
CA ASP A 90 -18.03 -8.07 14.57
C ASP A 90 -19.26 -8.41 15.40
N ALA A 91 -20.14 -9.23 14.83
CA ALA A 91 -21.33 -9.73 15.51
C ALA A 91 -21.04 -10.98 16.36
N ASP A 92 -19.98 -11.71 16.01
CA ASP A 92 -19.71 -13.06 16.54
C ASP A 92 -18.72 -13.07 17.72
N VAL A 93 -18.07 -11.94 18.01
CA VAL A 93 -17.06 -11.83 19.07
C VAL A 93 -17.61 -11.09 20.28
N SER A 94 -17.48 -11.70 21.46
CA SER A 94 -17.94 -11.13 22.75
C SER A 94 -17.24 -9.82 23.12
N ALA A 95 -16.01 -9.63 22.63
CA ALA A 95 -15.29 -8.36 22.68
C ALA A 95 -15.72 -7.43 21.52
N LYS A 96 -15.82 -6.11 21.81
CA LYS A 96 -16.24 -5.08 20.84
C LYS A 96 -15.15 -4.84 19.78
N HIS A 97 -15.01 -5.76 18.83
CA HIS A 97 -14.11 -5.59 17.69
C HIS A 97 -14.82 -4.91 16.51
N TYR A 98 -14.10 -4.01 15.87
CA TYR A 98 -14.49 -3.33 14.64
C TYR A 98 -13.51 -3.69 13.53
N TYR A 99 -14.04 -3.80 12.32
CA TYR A 99 -13.28 -3.94 11.09
C TYR A 99 -13.56 -2.75 10.18
N ALA A 100 -12.57 -2.39 9.37
CA ALA A 100 -12.70 -1.38 8.34
C ALA A 100 -12.04 -1.83 7.04
N LEU A 101 -12.54 -1.33 5.92
CA LEU A 101 -11.90 -1.46 4.61
C LEU A 101 -11.41 -0.08 4.15
N ALA A 102 -10.12 0.01 3.89
CA ALA A 102 -9.53 1.10 3.12
C ALA A 102 -9.52 0.69 1.65
N VAL A 103 -9.94 1.61 0.77
CA VAL A 103 -9.99 1.40 -0.68
C VAL A 103 -9.23 2.51 -1.39
N LEU A 104 -8.51 2.13 -2.44
CA LEU A 104 -7.93 3.05 -3.41
C LEU A 104 -8.50 2.71 -4.80
N PRO A 105 -9.42 3.54 -5.32
CA PRO A 105 -9.93 3.36 -6.68
C PRO A 105 -8.80 3.55 -7.71
N ARG A 106 -8.76 2.67 -8.71
CA ARG A 106 -7.74 2.69 -9.75
C ARG A 106 -7.73 3.99 -10.55
N GLU A 107 -8.89 4.61 -10.76
CA GLU A 107 -8.94 5.92 -11.41
C GLU A 107 -8.21 6.99 -10.61
N ARG A 108 -8.35 7.00 -9.29
CA ARG A 108 -7.63 7.96 -8.42
C ARG A 108 -6.13 7.66 -8.41
N ALA A 109 -5.76 6.38 -8.28
CA ALA A 109 -4.36 5.96 -8.39
C ALA A 109 -3.72 6.38 -9.73
N ARG A 110 -4.45 6.21 -10.84
CA ARG A 110 -3.99 6.63 -12.17
C ARG A 110 -3.73 8.13 -12.26
N LYS A 111 -4.60 8.96 -11.68
CA LYS A 111 -4.40 10.43 -11.67
C LYS A 111 -3.10 10.83 -10.98
N VAL A 112 -2.69 10.10 -9.94
CA VAL A 112 -1.42 10.31 -9.23
C VAL A 112 -0.23 9.79 -10.04
N LEU A 113 -0.35 8.60 -10.63
CA LEU A 113 0.77 7.90 -11.28
C LEU A 113 1.06 8.38 -12.70
N THR A 114 0.04 8.76 -13.48
CA THR A 114 0.21 9.15 -14.89
C THR A 114 1.20 10.31 -15.07
N PRO A 115 1.11 11.43 -14.32
CA PRO A 115 2.08 12.51 -14.46
C PRO A 115 3.53 12.10 -14.18
N LEU A 116 3.74 11.16 -13.25
CA LEU A 116 5.07 10.64 -12.91
C LEU A 116 5.63 9.77 -14.05
N LEU A 117 4.77 8.97 -14.68
CA LEU A 117 5.12 8.20 -15.87
C LEU A 117 5.47 9.13 -17.04
N ASP A 118 4.62 10.11 -17.33
CA ASP A 118 4.84 11.07 -18.42
C ASP A 118 6.17 11.83 -18.25
N GLN A 119 6.50 12.23 -17.01
CA GLN A 119 7.78 12.88 -16.71
C GLN A 119 8.97 11.94 -16.92
N THR A 120 8.83 10.66 -16.57
CA THR A 120 9.88 9.66 -16.77
C THR A 120 10.10 9.40 -18.25
N ASP A 121 9.02 9.28 -19.02
CA ASP A 121 9.08 9.10 -20.46
C ASP A 121 9.70 10.31 -21.16
N ALA A 122 9.36 11.52 -20.76
CA ALA A 122 9.97 12.74 -21.28
C ALA A 122 11.48 12.80 -21.00
N LYS A 123 11.92 12.39 -19.80
CA LYS A 123 13.34 12.29 -19.45
C LYS A 123 14.06 11.25 -20.31
N LEU A 124 13.46 10.09 -20.50
CA LEU A 124 14.02 9.03 -21.34
C LEU A 124 14.14 9.49 -22.80
N ALA A 125 13.13 10.17 -23.34
CA ALA A 125 13.16 10.75 -24.68
C ALA A 125 14.31 11.77 -24.81
N GLY A 126 14.47 12.68 -23.84
CA GLY A 126 15.57 13.64 -23.82
C GLY A 126 16.96 12.99 -23.79
N LEU A 127 17.13 11.95 -22.96
CA LEU A 127 18.37 11.17 -22.90
C LEU A 127 18.64 10.45 -24.22
N SER A 128 17.62 9.84 -24.83
CA SER A 128 17.77 9.16 -26.12
C SER A 128 18.20 10.12 -27.23
N ALA A 129 17.68 11.35 -27.24
CA ALA A 129 18.09 12.38 -28.19
C ALA A 129 19.55 12.83 -27.97
N GLN A 130 20.01 12.90 -26.72
CA GLN A 130 21.42 13.20 -26.40
C GLN A 130 22.36 12.08 -26.86
N PHE A 131 21.98 10.81 -26.67
CA PHE A 131 22.75 9.67 -27.16
C PHE A 131 22.75 9.53 -28.69
N ALA A 132 21.66 9.92 -29.35
CA ALA A 132 21.55 9.92 -30.81
C ALA A 132 22.25 11.11 -31.47
N SER A 133 22.61 12.14 -30.71
CA SER A 133 23.35 13.29 -31.21
C SER A 133 24.81 12.88 -31.48
N PRO A 134 25.35 13.12 -32.70
CA PRO A 134 26.72 12.76 -33.00
C PRO A 134 27.69 13.49 -32.07
N ALA A 135 28.70 12.79 -31.57
CA ALA A 135 29.73 13.37 -30.71
C ALA A 135 30.48 14.49 -31.45
N GLN A 136 30.20 15.74 -31.11
CA GLN A 136 31.10 16.87 -31.37
C GLN A 136 32.21 16.74 -30.32
N PRO A 137 33.44 16.28 -30.64
CA PRO A 137 34.32 16.89 -31.66
C PRO A 137 35.26 15.88 -32.37
N LEU A 138 34.90 15.43 -33.56
CA LEU A 138 35.87 14.95 -34.57
C LEU A 138 35.77 15.75 -35.89
N ALA A 139 34.80 16.68 -35.97
CA ALA A 139 34.59 17.53 -37.13
C ALA A 139 35.54 18.74 -37.19
N ASP A 140 36.20 19.09 -36.08
CA ASP A 140 37.15 20.20 -35.98
C ASP A 140 38.62 19.78 -36.20
N LEU A 141 38.86 18.54 -36.68
CA LEU A 141 40.20 18.02 -37.00
C LEU A 141 40.45 17.94 -38.51
N LYS A 142 40.04 18.96 -39.28
CA LYS A 142 40.41 19.11 -40.70
C LYS A 142 41.37 20.26 -40.92
#